data_AF-A0A4P7QXI1-F1
#
_entry.id   AF-A0A4P7QXI1-F1
#
_cell.length_a   1.000
_cell.length_b   1.000
_cell.length_c   1.000
_cell.angle_alpha   90.00
_cell.angle_beta   90.00
_cell.angle_gamma   90.00
#
_symmetry.space_group_name_H-M   'P 1'
#
loop_
_entity.id
_entity.type
_entity.pdbx_description
1 polymer ?
#
loop_
_entity_poly.entity_id
_entity_poly.type
_entity_poly.pdbx_seq_one_letter_code
_entity_poly.pdbx_strand_id
1 'polypeptide(L)'
;MATRKSLSIALVLVIVAAWIIILSTDESRLPATSADGIYYNPCCGVLALQGGELRGGNEAVSYVIERDKGGVYVLPKALVSVASNRLDIDRSAYPLKLRLDRERDPSSIEVMDRSNAPSYTFVRRNLR
;
A
#
# COMPACT_ATOMS: atom_id res chain seq x y z
N MET A 1 -25.15 -26.44 44.23
CA MET A 1 -23.94 -26.81 43.45
C MET A 1 -24.13 -26.56 41.93
N ALA A 2 -24.68 -25.42 41.52
CA ALA A 2 -24.92 -25.12 40.08
C ALA A 2 -24.31 -23.77 39.63
N THR A 3 -24.03 -22.88 40.58
CA THR A 3 -23.58 -21.51 40.35
C THR A 3 -22.12 -21.36 39.92
N ARG A 4 -21.23 -22.32 40.24
CA ARG A 4 -19.82 -22.27 39.81
C ARG A 4 -19.61 -22.64 38.33
N LYS A 5 -20.41 -23.57 37.79
CA LYS A 5 -20.27 -24.03 36.40
C LYS A 5 -20.73 -22.98 35.39
N SER A 6 -21.80 -22.24 35.71
CA SER A 6 -22.33 -21.16 34.87
C SER A 6 -21.38 -19.95 34.78
N LEU A 7 -20.69 -19.61 35.87
CA LEU A 7 -19.68 -18.55 35.87
C LEU A 7 -18.48 -18.89 34.96
N SER A 8 -18.02 -20.14 34.97
CA SER A 8 -16.91 -20.56 34.10
C SER A 8 -17.28 -20.53 32.62
N ILE A 9 -18.50 -20.92 32.27
CA ILE A 9 -18.97 -20.88 30.87
C ILE A 9 -19.10 -19.43 30.38
N ALA A 10 -19.64 -18.54 31.21
CA ALA A 10 -19.72 -17.12 30.89
C ALA A 10 -18.34 -16.49 30.66
N LEU A 11 -17.36 -16.82 31.51
CA LEU A 11 -15.99 -16.31 31.37
C LEU A 11 -15.33 -16.79 30.06
N VAL A 12 -15.51 -18.07 29.72
CA VAL A 12 -14.97 -18.63 28.47
C VAL A 12 -15.60 -17.96 27.25
N LEU A 13 -16.92 -17.72 27.26
CA LEU A 13 -17.61 -17.03 26.16
C LEU A 13 -17.11 -15.59 25.98
N VAL A 14 -16.87 -14.86 27.07
CA VAL A 14 -16.31 -13.50 27.00
C VAL A 14 -14.91 -13.50 26.41
N ILE A 15 -14.07 -14.44 26.81
CA ILE A 15 -12.71 -14.58 26.27
C ILE A 15 -12.78 -14.90 24.78
N VAL A 16 -13.58 -15.90 24.37
CA VAL A 16 -13.75 -16.28 22.97
C VAL A 16 -14.28 -15.10 22.13
N ALA A 17 -15.27 -14.36 22.63
CA ALA A 17 -15.77 -13.17 21.95
C ALA A 17 -14.70 -12.09 21.79
N ALA A 18 -13.88 -11.85 22.83
CA ALA A 18 -12.78 -10.90 22.75
C ALA A 18 -11.72 -11.32 21.71
N TRP A 19 -11.38 -12.61 21.64
CA TRP A 19 -10.46 -13.14 20.62
C TRP A 19 -11.03 -13.01 19.21
N ILE A 20 -12.32 -13.29 19.01
CA ILE A 20 -12.98 -13.11 17.71
C ILE A 20 -12.93 -11.65 17.28
N ILE A 21 -13.20 -10.70 18.20
CA ILE A 21 -13.12 -9.27 17.91
C ILE A 21 -11.71 -8.88 17.48
N ILE A 22 -10.68 -9.30 18.22
CA ILE A 22 -9.27 -9.01 17.91
C ILE A 22 -8.83 -9.63 16.58
N LEU A 23 -9.28 -10.85 16.26
CA LEU A 23 -8.99 -11.45 14.95
C LEU A 23 -9.75 -10.78 13.81
N SER A 24 -10.92 -10.20 14.09
CA SER A 24 -11.76 -9.54 13.08
C SER A 24 -11.40 -8.07 12.83
N THR A 25 -10.57 -7.46 13.68
CA THR A 25 -9.98 -6.15 13.38
C THR A 25 -8.92 -6.33 12.31
N ASP A 26 -9.35 -6.36 11.05
CA ASP A 26 -8.48 -6.20 9.89
C ASP A 26 -7.65 -4.92 10.13
N GLU A 27 -6.32 -5.05 10.16
CA GLU A 27 -5.44 -3.89 10.25
C GLU A 27 -5.92 -2.88 9.24
N SER A 28 -6.24 -1.66 9.69
CA SER A 28 -6.94 -0.66 8.87
C SER A 28 -6.07 -0.28 7.67
N ARG A 29 -6.14 -1.09 6.61
CA ARG A 29 -5.54 -0.80 5.32
C ARG A 29 -6.18 0.50 4.88
N LEU A 30 -5.33 1.47 4.58
CA LEU A 30 -5.83 2.75 4.10
C LEU A 30 -6.62 2.47 2.81
N PRO A 31 -7.75 3.16 2.59
CA PRO A 31 -8.52 2.99 1.38
C PRO A 31 -7.61 3.16 0.18
N ALA A 32 -7.60 2.22 -0.76
CA ALA A 32 -6.70 2.27 -1.93
C ALA A 32 -6.85 3.57 -2.74
N THR A 33 -8.01 4.21 -2.63
CA THR A 33 -8.35 5.51 -3.22
C THR A 33 -7.59 6.70 -2.63
N SER A 34 -6.93 6.55 -1.47
CA SER A 34 -6.22 7.65 -0.81
C SER A 34 -4.98 8.10 -1.58
N ALA A 35 -4.43 7.25 -2.44
CA ALA A 35 -3.30 7.56 -3.31
C ALA A 35 -3.67 7.72 -4.79
N ASP A 36 -4.96 7.63 -5.13
CA ASP A 36 -5.42 7.74 -6.52
C ASP A 36 -4.91 9.03 -7.16
N GLY A 37 -4.47 8.95 -8.40
CA GLY A 37 -3.93 10.09 -9.12
C GLY A 37 -2.89 9.71 -10.17
N ILE A 38 -2.51 10.70 -10.96
CA ILE A 38 -1.48 10.55 -11.98
C ILE A 38 -0.22 11.23 -11.48
N TYR A 39 0.88 10.50 -11.45
CA TYR A 39 2.19 10.96 -11.01
C TYR A 39 3.13 10.96 -12.20
N TYR A 40 3.93 12.02 -12.33
CA TYR A 40 4.77 12.25 -13.48
C TYR A 40 6.20 12.57 -13.05
N ASN A 41 7.15 11.92 -13.72
CA ASN A 41 8.56 12.27 -13.66
C ASN A 41 9.08 12.54 -15.10
N PRO A 42 9.73 13.69 -15.36
CA PRO A 42 10.22 14.02 -16.70
C PRO A 42 11.21 13.03 -17.30
N CYS A 43 12.01 12.35 -16.48
CA CYS A 43 12.97 11.35 -16.92
C CYS A 43 12.28 10.01 -17.21
N CYS A 44 11.41 9.57 -16.30
CA CYS A 44 11.01 8.15 -16.21
C CYS A 44 9.57 7.87 -16.69
N GLY A 45 8.76 8.91 -16.94
CA GLY A 45 7.42 8.78 -17.50
C GLY A 45 6.29 9.01 -16.50
N VAL A 46 5.19 8.27 -16.68
CA VAL A 46 3.94 8.42 -15.93
C VAL A 46 3.63 7.15 -15.15
N LEU A 47 3.19 7.33 -13.91
CA LEU A 47 2.66 6.30 -13.02
C LEU A 47 1.25 6.73 -12.61
N ALA A 48 0.24 5.91 -12.86
CA ALA A 48 -1.13 6.20 -12.46
C ALA A 48 -1.60 5.20 -11.38
N LEU A 49 -2.23 5.71 -10.33
CA LEU A 49 -2.88 4.93 -9.29
C LEU A 49 -4.39 5.15 -9.38
N GLN A 50 -5.16 4.06 -9.45
CA GLN A 50 -6.62 4.15 -9.51
C GLN A 50 -7.26 2.91 -8.88
N GLY A 51 -7.97 3.10 -7.77
CA GLY A 51 -8.81 2.07 -7.18
C GLY A 51 -8.06 0.79 -6.79
N GLY A 52 -6.77 0.89 -6.44
CA GLY A 52 -5.92 -0.26 -6.12
C GLY A 52 -5.19 -0.87 -7.32
N GLU A 53 -5.27 -0.28 -8.51
CA GLU A 53 -4.40 -0.61 -9.64
C GLU A 53 -3.35 0.47 -9.91
N LEU A 54 -2.09 0.05 -10.01
CA LEU A 54 -0.96 0.88 -10.45
C LEU A 54 -0.71 0.57 -11.92
N ARG A 55 -0.67 1.63 -12.74
CA ARG A 55 -0.41 1.55 -14.18
C ARG A 55 0.87 2.28 -14.55
N GLY A 56 1.69 1.62 -15.35
CA GLY A 56 2.94 2.13 -15.90
C GLY A 56 3.08 1.72 -17.35
N GLY A 57 3.03 2.69 -18.28
CA GLY A 57 2.98 2.37 -19.71
C GLY A 57 1.75 1.51 -20.06
N ASN A 58 1.98 0.34 -20.66
CA ASN A 58 0.94 -0.64 -21.02
C ASN A 58 0.69 -1.71 -19.94
N GLU A 59 1.39 -1.63 -18.81
CA GLU A 59 1.29 -2.63 -17.75
C GLU A 59 0.51 -2.12 -16.55
N ALA A 60 -0.14 -3.05 -15.86
CA ALA A 60 -0.93 -2.77 -14.66
C ALA A 60 -0.68 -3.83 -13.58
N VAL A 61 -0.57 -3.40 -12.32
CA VAL A 61 -0.40 -4.28 -11.17
C VAL A 61 -1.26 -3.80 -10.01
N SER A 62 -1.91 -4.72 -9.29
CA SER A 62 -2.66 -4.37 -8.10
C SER A 62 -1.72 -3.94 -6.96
N TYR A 63 -2.16 -3.01 -6.12
CA TYR A 63 -1.43 -2.57 -4.93
C TYR A 63 -2.34 -2.50 -3.71
N VAL A 64 -1.72 -2.41 -2.55
CA VAL A 64 -2.37 -2.00 -1.29
C VAL A 64 -1.67 -0.76 -0.74
N ILE A 65 -2.36 -0.01 0.13
CA ILE A 65 -1.77 1.12 0.84
C ILE A 65 -1.59 0.70 2.30
N GLU A 66 -0.37 0.87 2.78
CA GLU A 66 0.04 0.51 4.14
C GLU A 66 0.83 1.66 4.78
N ARG A 67 1.15 1.50 6.06
CA ARG A 67 1.90 2.46 6.84
C ARG A 67 2.97 1.74 7.65
N ASP A 68 4.15 2.33 7.74
CA ASP A 68 5.16 1.96 8.72
C ASP A 68 5.74 3.21 9.42
N LYS A 69 6.84 3.03 10.16
CA LYS A 69 7.50 4.13 10.88
C LYS A 69 7.99 5.26 9.97
N GLY A 70 8.22 4.99 8.69
CA GLY A 70 8.61 5.98 7.67
C GLY A 70 7.43 6.65 6.98
N GLY A 71 6.19 6.34 7.36
CA GLY A 71 4.98 6.94 6.79
C GLY A 71 4.20 5.98 5.89
N VAL A 72 3.33 6.54 5.06
CA VAL A 72 2.43 5.79 4.18
C VAL A 72 3.15 5.43 2.87
N TYR A 73 2.86 4.25 2.35
CA TYR A 73 3.43 3.77 1.11
C TYR A 73 2.41 2.95 0.32
N VAL A 74 2.63 2.91 -0.99
CA VAL A 74 2.00 1.98 -1.91
C VAL A 74 2.86 0.73 -1.98
N LEU A 75 2.26 -0.44 -1.77
CA LEU A 75 2.90 -1.74 -1.93
C LEU A 75 2.26 -2.49 -3.11
N PRO A 76 2.90 -2.47 -4.29
CA PRO A 76 2.42 -3.24 -5.44
C PRO A 76 2.65 -4.74 -5.24
N LYS A 77 1.93 -5.58 -6.00
CA LYS A 77 2.17 -7.04 -6.02
C LYS A 77 3.37 -7.49 -6.87
N ALA A 78 4.06 -6.55 -7.52
CA ALA A 78 5.25 -6.78 -8.33
C ALA A 78 6.29 -5.71 -8.04
N LEU A 79 7.54 -5.93 -8.45
CA LEU A 79 8.54 -4.87 -8.42
C LEU A 79 8.13 -3.75 -9.37
N VAL A 80 7.96 -2.54 -8.85
CA VAL A 80 7.83 -1.31 -9.65
C VAL A 80 9.07 -0.48 -9.38
N SER A 81 9.87 -0.24 -10.41
CA SER A 81 11.14 0.49 -10.32
C SER A 81 11.39 1.31 -11.57
N VAL A 82 12.39 2.17 -11.53
CA VAL A 82 12.94 2.78 -12.75
C VAL A 82 14.10 1.93 -13.26
N ALA A 83 14.06 1.52 -14.52
CA ALA A 83 15.15 0.84 -15.20
C ALA A 83 15.37 1.51 -16.56
N SER A 84 16.63 1.80 -16.91
CA SER A 84 16.99 2.45 -18.18
C SER A 84 16.17 3.72 -18.47
N ASN A 85 16.01 4.58 -17.46
CA ASN A 85 15.22 5.82 -17.49
C ASN A 85 13.74 5.62 -17.86
N ARG A 86 13.15 4.47 -17.54
CA ARG A 86 11.72 4.21 -17.74
C ARG A 86 11.14 3.50 -16.54
N LEU A 87 9.87 3.78 -16.25
CA LEU A 87 9.12 2.98 -15.30
C LEU A 87 8.99 1.56 -15.84
N ASP A 88 9.34 0.59 -15.00
CA ASP A 88 9.34 -0.83 -15.33
C ASP A 88 8.63 -1.62 -14.23
N ILE A 89 7.82 -2.60 -14.64
CA ILE A 89 7.07 -3.49 -13.76
C ILE A 89 7.60 -4.91 -13.97
N ASP A 90 8.32 -5.44 -12.98
CA ASP A 90 8.87 -6.79 -13.03
C ASP A 90 8.10 -7.70 -12.06
N ARG A 91 7.30 -8.61 -12.63
CA ARG A 91 6.47 -9.58 -11.90
C ARG A 91 7.26 -10.77 -11.35
N SER A 92 8.50 -10.94 -11.77
CA SER A 92 9.38 -12.02 -11.30
C SER A 92 10.21 -11.62 -10.09
N ALA A 93 10.26 -10.32 -9.77
CA ALA A 93 11.03 -9.76 -8.67
C ALA A 93 10.17 -9.35 -7.47
N TYR A 94 10.82 -9.21 -6.31
CA TYR A 94 10.14 -8.83 -5.07
C TYR A 94 9.64 -7.37 -5.11
N PRO A 95 8.41 -7.11 -4.63
CA PRO A 95 7.85 -5.77 -4.60
C PRO A 95 8.61 -4.86 -3.62
N LEU A 96 8.69 -3.59 -3.98
CA LEU A 96 9.28 -2.55 -3.14
C LEU A 96 8.23 -1.50 -2.76
N LYS A 97 8.46 -0.86 -1.61
CA LYS A 97 7.61 0.21 -1.10
C LYS A 97 7.79 1.46 -1.96
N LEU A 98 6.71 2.00 -2.48
CA LEU A 98 6.68 3.29 -3.15
C LEU A 98 6.18 4.34 -2.16
N ARG A 99 7.08 5.20 -1.68
CA ARG A 99 6.79 6.11 -0.56
C ARG A 99 5.93 7.28 -1.01
N LEU A 100 4.91 7.60 -0.22
CA LEU A 100 4.12 8.82 -0.40
C LEU A 100 4.64 9.92 0.54
N ASP A 101 4.62 11.17 0.08
CA ASP A 101 5.02 12.32 0.90
C ASP A 101 4.06 12.59 2.07
N ARG A 102 2.79 12.18 1.92
CA ARG A 102 1.74 12.33 2.92
C ARG A 102 0.66 11.28 2.73
N GLU A 103 -0.09 11.05 3.80
CA GLU A 103 -1.15 10.04 3.84
C GLU A 103 -2.41 10.42 3.06
N ARG A 104 -2.83 11.68 3.16
CA ARG A 104 -4.03 12.22 2.51
C ARG A 104 -3.63 13.20 1.42
N ASP A 105 -4.19 13.01 0.24
CA ASP A 105 -3.89 13.81 -0.96
C ASP A 105 -2.38 13.93 -1.23
N PRO A 106 -1.67 12.78 -1.40
CA PRO A 106 -0.24 12.77 -1.71
C PRO A 106 0.10 13.65 -2.91
N SER A 107 1.18 14.42 -2.82
CA SER A 107 1.67 15.22 -3.93
C SER A 107 2.82 14.57 -4.68
N SER A 108 3.43 13.54 -4.10
CA SER A 108 4.50 12.81 -4.77
C SER A 108 4.60 11.38 -4.31
N ILE A 109 5.15 10.55 -5.18
CA ILE A 109 5.51 9.16 -4.91
C ILE A 109 6.98 8.92 -5.29
N GLU A 110 7.73 8.27 -4.42
CA GLU A 110 9.11 7.88 -4.68
C GLU A 110 9.17 6.47 -5.26
N VAL A 111 9.96 6.31 -6.32
CA VAL A 111 10.19 5.05 -7.01
C VAL A 111 11.70 4.80 -7.10
N MET A 112 12.16 3.64 -6.65
CA MET A 112 13.58 3.32 -6.63
C MET A 112 14.13 3.03 -8.03
N ASP A 113 15.40 3.37 -8.27
CA ASP A 113 16.13 2.88 -9.43
C ASP A 113 16.52 1.40 -9.25
N ARG A 114 16.34 0.58 -10.27
CA ARG A 114 16.69 -0.85 -10.25
C ARG A 114 18.18 -1.10 -10.03
N SER A 115 19.04 -0.17 -10.45
CA SER A 115 20.49 -0.25 -10.26
C SER A 115 20.96 0.12 -8.84
N ASN A 116 20.03 0.32 -7.89
CA ASN A 116 20.28 0.89 -6.56
C ASN A 116 20.85 2.31 -6.58
N ALA A 117 20.65 3.05 -7.68
CA ALA A 117 20.83 4.48 -7.72
C ALA A 117 19.77 5.20 -6.86
N PRO A 118 19.88 6.52 -6.63
CA PRO A 118 18.87 7.28 -5.88
C PRO A 118 17.46 7.09 -6.44
N SER A 119 16.45 7.20 -5.58
CA SER A 119 15.06 7.14 -5.99
C SER A 119 14.67 8.35 -6.86
N TYR A 120 13.67 8.13 -7.71
CA TYR A 120 13.03 9.17 -8.50
C TYR A 120 11.73 9.59 -7.85
N THR A 121 11.53 10.90 -7.76
CA THR A 121 10.28 11.48 -7.28
C THR A 121 9.33 11.73 -8.46
N PHE A 122 8.17 11.10 -8.45
CA PHE A 122 7.09 11.38 -9.39
C PHE A 122 6.10 12.33 -8.72
N VAL A 123 5.84 13.47 -9.35
CA VAL A 123 4.98 14.53 -8.79
C VAL A 123 3.56 14.35 -9.33
N ARG A 124 2.56 14.46 -8.44
CA ARG A 124 1.15 14.35 -8.79
C ARG A 124 0.76 15.48 -9.73
N ARG A 125 0.23 15.11 -10.89
CA ARG A 125 -0.43 15.98 -11.85
C ARG A 125 -1.92 15.98 -11.53
N ASN A 126 -2.40 17.08 -10.95
CA ASN A 126 -3.83 17.35 -10.96
C ASN A 126 -4.21 17.71 -12.40
N LEU A 127 -4.73 16.76 -13.17
CA LEU A 127 -5.40 17.09 -14.43
C LEU A 127 -6.66 17.87 -14.05
N ARG A 128 -6.60 19.19 -14.22
CA ARG A 128 -7.78 20.05 -14.28
C ARG A 128 -8.46 19.87 -15.62
#